data_AF-A0A2V9K527-F1
#
_entry.id   AF-A0A2V9K527-F1
#
_cell.length_a   1.000
_cell.length_b   1.000
_cell.length_c   1.000
_cell.angle_alpha   90.00
_cell.angle_beta   90.00
_cell.angle_gamma   90.00
#
_symmetry.space_group_name_H-M   'P 1'
#
loop_
_entity.id
_entity.type
_entity.pdbx_description
1 polymer ?
#
loop_
_entity_poly.entity_id
_entity_poly.type
_entity_poly.pdbx_seq_one_letter_code
_entity_poly.pdbx_strand_id
1 'polypeptide(L)'
;TTLPRAKALRPIAERMITLGKRESLAARRRALAFIRSRAVVSKLFDTLAPRFAERAGGYTRIIRLGFRDGDGARMAILELVGSEYKPAKAEEGKGKKGKKEKRAKEEGSAIEPEKKKRAAAE
;
A
#
# COMPACT_ATOMS: atom_id res chain seq x y z
N THR A 1 13.05 -16.12 5.19
CA THR A 1 12.86 -17.01 6.37
C THR A 1 13.36 -18.40 6.04
N THR A 2 13.38 -19.35 6.98
CA THR A 2 13.72 -20.75 6.65
C THR A 2 12.51 -21.47 6.05
N LEU A 3 12.76 -22.49 5.22
CA LEU A 3 11.72 -23.27 4.55
C LEU A 3 10.73 -23.92 5.51
N PRO A 4 11.15 -24.54 6.65
CA PRO A 4 10.21 -25.09 7.62
C PRO A 4 9.31 -24.01 8.23
N ARG A 5 9.86 -22.85 8.58
CA ARG A 5 9.08 -21.71 9.11
C ARG A 5 8.07 -21.18 8.08
N ALA A 6 8.48 -21.05 6.83
CA ALA A 6 7.56 -20.64 5.75
C ALA A 6 6.39 -21.62 5.60
N LYS A 7 6.67 -22.93 5.60
CA LYS A 7 5.64 -23.98 5.52
C LYS A 7 4.69 -23.95 6.72
N ALA A 8 5.21 -23.73 7.93
CA ALA A 8 4.39 -23.61 9.14
C ALA A 8 3.49 -22.36 9.13
N LEU A 9 3.97 -21.25 8.56
CA LEU A 9 3.22 -19.99 8.49
C LEU A 9 2.07 -20.00 7.45
N ARG A 10 2.20 -20.75 6.35
CA ARG A 10 1.17 -20.83 5.29
C ARG A 10 -0.25 -21.06 5.82
N PRO A 11 -0.55 -22.14 6.57
CA PRO A 11 -1.92 -22.42 7.01
C PRO A 11 -2.46 -21.38 7.99
N ILE A 12 -1.58 -20.64 8.67
CA ILE A 12 -1.96 -19.55 9.57
C ILE A 12 -2.34 -18.32 8.76
N ALA A 13 -1.50 -17.91 7.81
CA ALA A 13 -1.75 -16.77 6.95
C ALA A 13 -3.03 -16.97 6.11
N GLU A 14 -3.23 -18.16 5.55
CA GLU A 14 -4.44 -18.46 4.76
C GLU A 14 -5.71 -18.36 5.60
N ARG A 15 -5.68 -18.86 6.85
CA ARG A 15 -6.81 -18.74 7.78
C ARG A 15 -7.11 -17.28 8.14
N MET A 16 -6.09 -16.45 8.35
CA MET A 16 -6.29 -15.03 8.65
C MET A 16 -6.94 -14.28 7.48
N ILE A 17 -6.49 -14.51 6.24
CA ILE A 17 -7.10 -13.90 5.05
C ILE A 17 -8.54 -14.39 4.86
N THR A 18 -8.80 -15.67 5.14
CA THR A 18 -10.14 -16.24 5.08
C THR A 18 -11.08 -15.62 6.12
N LEU A 19 -10.59 -15.35 7.34
CA LEU A 19 -11.35 -14.59 8.34
C LEU A 19 -11.61 -13.15 7.88
N GLY A 20 -10.62 -12.52 7.23
CA GLY A 20 -10.74 -11.21 6.61
C GLY A 20 -11.92 -11.13 5.65
N LYS A 21 -12.03 -12.09 4.73
CA LYS A 21 -13.09 -12.16 3.71
C LYS A 21 -14.51 -12.30 4.26
N ARG A 22 -14.67 -12.82 5.49
CA ARG A 22 -15.99 -12.95 6.13
C ARG A 22 -16.50 -11.63 6.72
N GLU A 23 -15.61 -10.66 6.92
CA GLU A 23 -15.90 -9.29 7.35
C GLU A 23 -16.94 -9.15 8.47
N SER A 24 -16.77 -9.91 9.56
CA SER A 24 -17.64 -9.80 10.74
C SER A 24 -16.90 -9.33 11.96
N LEU A 25 -17.62 -8.73 12.91
CA LEU A 25 -17.07 -8.30 14.20
C LEU A 25 -16.46 -9.48 14.98
N ALA A 26 -17.08 -10.65 14.91
CA ALA A 26 -16.54 -11.89 15.46
C ALA A 26 -15.23 -12.31 14.76
N ALA A 27 -15.15 -12.19 13.43
CA ALA A 27 -13.92 -12.48 12.69
C ALA A 27 -12.78 -11.51 13.04
N ARG A 28 -13.08 -10.21 13.17
CA ARG A 28 -12.10 -9.19 13.60
C ARG A 28 -11.58 -9.47 15.01
N ARG A 29 -12.45 -9.85 15.96
CA ARG A 29 -12.05 -10.26 17.32
C ARG A 29 -11.14 -11.50 17.32
N ARG A 30 -11.48 -12.52 16.53
CA ARG A 30 -10.64 -13.74 16.37
C ARG A 30 -9.28 -13.42 15.78
N ALA A 31 -9.23 -12.56 14.75
CA ALA A 31 -7.97 -12.12 14.17
C ALA A 31 -7.10 -11.33 15.17
N LEU A 32 -7.71 -10.44 15.97
CA LEU A 32 -7.03 -9.69 17.02
C LEU A 32 -6.47 -10.59 18.13
N ALA A 33 -7.19 -11.63 18.54
CA ALA A 33 -6.71 -12.58 19.54
C ALA A 33 -5.41 -13.28 19.11
N PHE A 34 -5.24 -13.50 17.80
CA PHE A 34 -4.06 -14.14 17.24
C PHE A 34 -2.92 -13.14 16.95
N ILE A 35 -3.20 -12.10 16.14
CA ILE A 35 -2.20 -11.15 15.62
C ILE A 35 -1.77 -10.14 16.69
N ARG A 36 -2.63 -9.85 17.67
CA ARG A 36 -2.43 -8.90 18.79
C ARG A 36 -2.16 -7.43 18.38
N SER A 37 -1.99 -7.13 17.09
CA SER A 37 -1.80 -5.78 16.58
C SER A 37 -3.02 -5.27 15.83
N ARG A 38 -3.59 -4.14 16.29
CA ARG A 38 -4.75 -3.49 15.66
C ARG A 38 -4.43 -3.00 14.25
N ALA A 39 -3.28 -2.37 14.05
CA ALA A 39 -2.88 -1.84 12.74
C ALA A 39 -2.78 -2.93 11.67
N VAL A 40 -2.26 -4.11 12.02
CA VAL A 40 -2.16 -5.25 11.09
C VAL A 40 -3.54 -5.81 10.79
N VAL A 41 -4.41 -5.92 11.79
CA VAL A 41 -5.80 -6.38 11.58
C VAL A 41 -6.57 -5.40 10.70
N SER A 42 -6.45 -4.09 10.89
CA SER A 42 -7.07 -3.11 9.98
C SER A 42 -6.60 -3.34 8.54
N LYS A 43 -5.29 -3.42 8.28
CA LYS A 43 -4.76 -3.71 6.93
C LYS A 43 -5.26 -5.05 6.34
N LEU A 44 -5.42 -6.07 7.18
CA LEU A 44 -5.93 -7.38 6.76
C LEU A 44 -7.35 -7.29 6.21
N PHE A 45 -8.23 -6.58 6.91
CA PHE A 45 -9.64 -6.46 6.51
C PHE A 45 -9.86 -5.37 5.44
N ASP A 46 -9.14 -4.26 5.52
CA ASP A 46 -9.42 -3.09 4.69
C ASP A 46 -8.70 -3.17 3.33
N THR A 47 -7.55 -3.84 3.25
CA THR A 47 -6.74 -3.93 2.01
C THR A 47 -6.60 -5.35 1.48
N LEU A 48 -6.27 -6.32 2.35
CA LEU A 48 -5.96 -7.68 1.89
C LEU A 48 -7.21 -8.52 1.61
N ALA A 49 -8.25 -8.40 2.42
CA ALA A 49 -9.47 -9.16 2.23
C ALA A 49 -10.19 -8.83 0.90
N PRO A 50 -10.39 -7.55 0.52
CA PRO A 50 -11.00 -7.20 -0.77
C PRO A 50 -10.14 -7.68 -1.94
N ARG A 51 -8.80 -7.56 -1.82
CA ARG A 51 -7.85 -8.01 -2.84
C ARG A 51 -7.99 -9.50 -3.18
N PHE A 52 -8.40 -10.33 -2.22
CA PHE A 52 -8.54 -11.78 -2.39
C PHE A 52 -10.00 -12.25 -2.37
N ALA A 53 -10.97 -11.35 -2.57
CA ALA A 53 -12.40 -11.63 -2.50
C ALA A 53 -12.82 -12.78 -3.44
N GLU A 54 -12.36 -12.75 -4.69
CA GLU A 54 -12.73 -13.74 -5.72
C GLU A 54 -11.96 -15.06 -5.62
N ARG A 55 -10.81 -15.07 -4.95
CA ARG A 55 -9.92 -16.24 -4.89
C ARG A 55 -10.35 -17.23 -3.81
N ALA A 56 -10.62 -18.48 -4.17
CA ALA A 56 -10.97 -19.56 -3.25
C ALA A 56 -9.73 -20.27 -2.66
N GLY A 57 -8.87 -19.53 -1.96
CA GLY A 57 -7.69 -20.09 -1.26
C GLY A 57 -6.36 -19.95 -2.02
N GLY A 58 -5.27 -20.41 -1.40
CA GLY A 58 -3.92 -20.29 -1.97
C GLY A 58 -3.47 -18.84 -2.12
N TYR A 59 -3.60 -18.05 -1.05
CA TYR A 59 -3.25 -16.62 -1.05
C TYR A 59 -1.75 -16.36 -0.91
N THR A 60 -0.98 -17.38 -0.52
CA THR A 60 0.46 -17.28 -0.29
C THR A 60 1.25 -18.20 -1.22
N ARG A 61 2.45 -17.78 -1.58
CA ARG A 61 3.42 -18.55 -2.37
C ARG A 61 4.73 -18.68 -1.59
N ILE A 62 5.34 -19.87 -1.62
CA ILE A 62 6.70 -20.08 -1.11
C ILE A 62 7.67 -20.16 -2.29
N ILE A 63 8.68 -19.30 -2.29
CA ILE A 63 9.80 -19.32 -3.23
C ILE A 63 11.03 -19.83 -2.48
N ARG A 64 11.69 -20.87 -3.01
CA ARG A 64 12.92 -21.41 -2.42
C ARG A 64 14.11 -20.61 -2.95
N LEU A 65 15.02 -20.22 -2.06
CA LEU A 65 16.17 -19.38 -2.43
C LEU A 65 17.49 -20.15 -2.48
N GLY A 66 17.68 -21.15 -1.63
CA GLY A 66 18.95 -21.86 -1.48
C GLY A 66 19.26 -22.15 -0.01
N PHE A 67 20.53 -22.32 0.31
CA PHE A 67 21.00 -22.49 1.68
C PHE A 67 21.60 -21.18 2.20
N ARG A 68 21.47 -20.94 3.50
CA ARG A 68 22.09 -19.80 4.17
C ARG A 68 23.55 -20.15 4.50
N ASP A 69 24.45 -19.19 4.27
CA ASP A 69 25.85 -19.35 4.60
C ASP A 69 26.06 -19.45 6.12
N GLY A 70 27.00 -20.30 6.52
CA GLY A 70 27.30 -20.59 7.93
C GLY A 70 26.54 -21.80 8.47
N ASP A 71 25.20 -21.73 8.57
CA ASP A 71 24.40 -22.79 9.21
C ASP A 71 23.71 -23.76 8.23
N GLY A 72 23.87 -23.56 6.92
CA GLY A 72 23.28 -24.43 5.91
C GLY A 72 21.76 -24.49 5.96
N ALA A 73 21.09 -23.51 6.58
CA ALA A 73 19.63 -23.54 6.69
C ALA A 73 18.96 -23.31 5.33
N ARG A 74 18.00 -24.16 4.96
CA ARG A 74 17.21 -23.98 3.72
C ARG A 74 16.36 -22.71 3.82
N MET A 75 16.61 -21.75 2.94
CA MET A 75 15.94 -20.45 2.91
C MET A 75 14.76 -20.44 1.93
N ALA A 76 13.75 -19.65 2.28
CA ALA A 76 12.58 -19.39 1.47
C ALA A 76 11.97 -18.01 1.74
N ILE A 77 11.35 -17.45 0.71
CA ILE A 77 10.48 -16.28 0.80
C ILE A 77 9.03 -16.77 0.83
N LEU A 78 8.22 -16.18 1.71
CA LEU A 78 6.77 -16.36 1.75
C LEU A 78 6.13 -15.04 1.30
N GLU A 79 5.41 -15.07 0.18
CA GLU A 79 4.82 -13.88 -0.43
C GLU A 79 3.31 -14.03 -0.61
N LEU A 80 2.62 -12.91 -0.75
CA LEU A 80 1.21 -12.89 -1.15
C LEU A 80 1.11 -13.03 -2.67
N VAL A 81 0.10 -13.72 -3.16
CA VAL A 81 -0.10 -13.86 -4.61
C VAL A 81 -0.44 -12.51 -5.22
N GLY A 82 0.23 -12.18 -6.33
CA GLY A 82 0.04 -10.93 -7.06
C GLY A 82 0.75 -9.72 -6.43
N SER A 83 1.53 -9.88 -5.37
CA SER A 83 2.42 -8.81 -4.85
C SER A 83 3.74 -8.75 -5.62
N GLU A 84 3.67 -8.93 -6.94
CA GLU A 84 4.83 -8.77 -7.81
C GLU A 84 5.33 -7.34 -7.66
N TYR A 85 6.59 -7.21 -7.27
CA TYR A 85 7.29 -5.94 -7.30
C TYR A 85 7.46 -5.55 -8.77
N LYS A 86 6.47 -4.83 -9.31
CA LYS A 86 6.65 -4.04 -10.51
C LYS A 86 7.38 -2.78 -10.04
N PRO A 87 8.71 -2.63 -10.25
CA PRO A 87 9.31 -1.32 -10.06
C PRO A 87 8.47 -0.38 -10.92
N ALA A 88 7.95 0.69 -10.32
CA ALA A 88 7.38 1.76 -11.12
C ALA A 88 8.42 2.07 -12.19
N LYS A 89 8.04 1.95 -13.46
CA LYS A 89 8.80 2.56 -14.55
C LYS A 89 9.21 3.92 -14.01
N ALA A 90 10.52 4.18 -13.98
CA ALA A 90 11.05 5.48 -13.63
C ALA A 90 10.13 6.51 -14.29
N GLU A 91 9.51 7.39 -13.50
CA GLU A 91 8.75 8.50 -14.05
C GLU A 91 9.73 9.43 -14.76
N GLU A 92 10.12 9.06 -15.98
CA GLU A 92 10.65 9.99 -16.96
C GLU A 92 9.50 10.92 -17.37
N GLY A 93 9.39 12.01 -16.61
CA GLY A 93 9.26 13.33 -17.21
C GLY A 93 7.96 13.66 -17.93
N LYS A 94 6.80 13.62 -17.27
CA LYS A 94 5.63 14.41 -17.69
C LYS A 94 4.84 14.96 -16.50
N GLY A 95 5.43 15.93 -15.78
CA GLY A 95 4.77 16.56 -14.63
C GLY A 95 5.17 18.00 -14.31
N LYS A 96 5.84 18.73 -15.22
CA LYS A 96 6.23 20.14 -14.99
C LYS A 96 5.61 21.18 -15.94
N LYS A 97 4.74 20.81 -16.88
CA LYS A 97 4.07 21.80 -17.76
C LYS A 97 2.74 22.34 -17.22
N GLY A 98 1.96 21.58 -16.44
CA GLY A 98 0.63 22.01 -16.00
C GLY A 98 0.59 23.03 -14.83
N LYS A 99 1.69 23.18 -14.07
CA LYS A 99 1.72 24.08 -12.90
C LYS A 99 2.20 25.50 -13.21
N LYS A 100 2.85 25.71 -14.38
CA LYS A 100 3.34 27.03 -14.80
C LYS A 100 2.24 27.90 -15.42
N GLU A 101 1.28 27.28 -16.12
CA GLU A 101 0.15 27.99 -16.75
C GLU A 101 -0.90 28.49 -15.75
N LYS A 102 -1.17 27.74 -14.66
CA LYS A 102 -2.12 28.19 -13.63
C LYS A 102 -1.58 29.33 -12.78
N ARG A 103 -0.27 29.37 -12.49
CA ARG A 103 0.35 30.47 -11.72
C ARG A 103 0.45 31.76 -12.52
N ALA A 104 0.74 31.69 -13.82
CA ALA A 104 0.85 32.87 -14.68
C ALA A 104 -0.51 33.58 -14.93
N LYS A 105 -1.64 32.88 -14.79
CA LYS A 105 -2.97 33.48 -14.94
C LYS A 105 -3.48 34.19 -13.66
N GLU A 106 -3.00 33.81 -12.48
CA GLU A 106 -3.37 34.47 -11.22
C GLU A 106 -2.56 35.74 -10.94
N GLU A 107 -1.29 35.80 -11.37
CA GLU A 107 -0.44 36.99 -11.14
C GLU A 107 -0.70 38.12 -12.16
N GLY A 108 -1.35 37.84 -13.29
CA GLY A 108 -1.61 38.81 -14.37
C GLY A 108 -2.86 39.69 -14.20
N SER A 109 -3.68 39.48 -13.16
CA SER A 109 -4.95 40.22 -12.98
C SER A 109 -4.95 41.23 -11.83
N ALA A 110 -3.81 41.45 -11.15
CA ALA A 110 -3.77 42.20 -9.89
C ALA A 110 -2.87 43.46 -9.88
N ILE A 111 -2.50 44.05 -11.02
CA ILE A 111 -1.66 45.28 -11.03
C ILE A 111 -2.32 46.40 -11.86
N GLU A 112 -3.29 47.07 -11.21
CA GLU A 112 -3.55 48.53 -11.13
C GLU A 112 -3.74 49.42 -12.40
N PRO A 113 -4.60 50.49 -12.34
CA PRO A 113 -4.30 51.64 -11.49
C PRO A 113 -5.48 52.31 -10.78
N GLU A 114 -5.45 52.30 -9.45
CA GLU A 114 -6.11 53.29 -8.58
C GLU A 114 -5.19 54.52 -8.42
N LYS A 115 -4.97 55.28 -9.49
CA LYS A 115 -4.23 56.56 -9.45
C LYS A 115 -4.94 57.72 -10.15
N LYS A 116 -6.27 57.83 -9.98
CA LYS A 116 -7.04 58.98 -10.47
C LYS A 116 -7.99 59.67 -9.48
N LYS A 117 -7.88 59.41 -8.16
CA LYS A 117 -8.76 60.04 -7.15
C LYS A 117 -8.09 60.93 -6.10
N ARG A 118 -6.81 61.33 -6.27
CA ARG A 118 -6.14 62.24 -5.31
C ARG A 118 -5.60 63.55 -5.90
N ALA A 119 -6.06 63.98 -7.09
CA ALA A 119 -5.65 65.26 -7.69
C ALA A 119 -6.83 66.22 -7.97
N ALA A 120 -7.91 66.15 -7.19
CA ALA A 120 -9.03 67.09 -7.28
C ALA A 120 -9.62 67.35 -5.88
N ALA A 121 -8.82 67.95 -5.00
CA ALA A 121 -9.24 68.66 -3.80
C ALA A 121 -7.99 69.31 -3.19
N GLU A 122 -7.64 70.50 -3.69
CA GLU A 122 -7.16 71.72 -2.99
C GLU A 122 -6.54 72.66 -4.02
#